data_AF-A0A3N5RIE5-F1
#
_entry.id   AF-A0A3N5RIE5-F1
#
_cell.length_a   1.000
_cell.length_b   1.000
_cell.length_c   1.000
_cell.angle_alpha   90.00
_cell.angle_beta   90.00
_cell.angle_gamma   90.00
#
_symmetry.space_group_name_H-M   'P 1'
#
loop_
_entity.id
_entity.type
_entity.pdbx_description
1 polymer ?
#
loop_
_entity_poly.entity_id
_entity_poly.type
_entity_poly.pdbx_seq_one_letter_code
_entity_poly.pdbx_strand_id
1 'polypeptide(L)'
;MDQVRLLTNSYSQAPWRKQLQAILGFLLVLVMAALVVSVYLFVSSRAVVTGVEIQIMRNDMVEMRMKIEDYETALAYLTSEQVMKERADSMGFEPVDTGSILYLQVPGYVERKPAVLAPPPSPGTSRAPTLSAEYSESLVEWLRENILTPSGFLIEVGP
;
A
#
# COMPACT_ATOMS: atom_id res chain seq x y z
N MET A 1 -66.91 64.71 -0.13
CA MET A 1 -67.10 63.62 0.85
C MET A 1 -65.96 62.64 0.66
N ASP A 2 -64.76 63.01 1.12
CA ASP A 2 -63.48 62.53 0.54
C ASP A 2 -62.44 62.07 1.57
N GLN A 3 -62.82 61.37 2.64
CA GLN A 3 -61.85 61.00 3.68
C GLN A 3 -62.03 59.60 4.27
N VAL A 4 -62.05 58.54 3.44
CA VAL A 4 -61.95 57.17 4.01
C VAL A 4 -61.15 56.16 3.18
N ARG A 5 -60.40 56.57 2.14
CA ARG A 5 -59.66 55.60 1.28
C ARG A 5 -58.17 55.44 1.58
N LEU A 6 -57.62 56.05 2.62
CA LEU A 6 -56.16 56.15 2.78
C LEU A 6 -55.55 55.49 4.02
N LEU A 7 -56.27 54.65 4.77
CA LEU A 7 -55.76 54.13 6.05
C LEU A 7 -55.72 52.61 6.23
N THR A 8 -55.89 51.80 5.17
CA THR A 8 -55.87 50.32 5.34
C THR A 8 -54.94 49.58 4.39
N ASN A 9 -53.87 50.23 3.94
CA ASN A 9 -52.74 49.53 3.32
C ASN A 9 -51.44 49.67 4.14
N SER A 10 -51.56 50.13 5.39
CA SER A 10 -50.42 50.38 6.28
C SER A 10 -50.29 49.27 7.31
N TYR A 11 -49.77 48.12 6.86
CA TYR A 11 -48.91 47.18 7.59
C TYR A 11 -48.74 45.95 6.69
N SER A 12 -48.07 46.13 5.54
CA SER A 12 -47.54 44.98 4.82
C SER A 12 -46.49 44.35 5.73
N GLN A 13 -46.92 43.27 6.36
CA GLN A 13 -46.26 42.55 7.44
C GLN A 13 -44.77 42.36 7.17
N ALA A 14 -43.95 43.05 7.96
CA ALA A 14 -42.57 42.70 8.29
C ALA A 14 -41.75 42.00 7.17
N PRO A 15 -41.50 42.68 6.02
CA PRO A 15 -40.66 42.12 4.94
C PRO A 15 -39.22 41.80 5.38
N TRP A 16 -38.76 42.39 6.48
CA TRP A 16 -37.43 42.16 7.06
C TRP A 16 -37.16 40.68 7.41
N ARG A 17 -38.18 39.88 7.79
CA ARG A 17 -38.00 38.45 8.13
C ARG A 17 -37.64 37.61 6.90
N LYS A 18 -38.23 37.92 5.74
CA LYS A 18 -37.93 37.22 4.46
C LYS A 18 -36.54 37.58 3.95
N GLN A 19 -36.13 38.83 4.12
CA GLN A 19 -34.76 39.27 3.80
C GLN A 19 -33.72 38.59 4.71
N LEU A 20 -33.96 38.54 6.03
CA LEU A 20 -33.07 37.82 6.95
C LEU A 20 -33.01 36.32 6.63
N GLN A 21 -34.13 35.66 6.32
CA GLN A 21 -34.14 34.24 5.95
C GLN A 21 -33.35 33.96 4.66
N ALA A 22 -33.41 34.85 3.67
CA ALA A 22 -32.62 34.72 2.44
C ALA A 22 -31.12 34.88 2.70
N ILE A 23 -30.74 35.88 3.50
CA ILE A 23 -29.34 36.08 3.91
C ILE A 23 -28.83 34.87 4.70
N LEU A 24 -29.62 34.36 5.64
CA LEU A 24 -29.27 33.19 6.44
C LEU A 24 -29.13 31.93 5.58
N GLY A 25 -30.04 31.73 4.62
CA GLY A 25 -29.98 30.61 3.68
C GLY A 25 -28.74 30.68 2.79
N PHE A 26 -28.44 31.86 2.25
CA PHE A 26 -27.22 32.09 1.46
C PHE A 26 -25.96 31.81 2.31
N LEU A 27 -25.92 32.32 3.54
CA LEU A 27 -24.81 32.10 4.45
C LEU A 27 -24.64 30.63 4.81
N LEU A 28 -25.73 29.89 5.02
CA LEU A 28 -25.70 28.45 5.30
C LEU A 28 -25.13 27.66 4.11
N VAL A 29 -25.54 27.98 2.89
CA VAL A 29 -24.99 27.36 1.67
C VAL A 29 -23.49 27.66 1.54
N LEU A 30 -23.08 28.90 1.83
CA LEU A 30 -21.69 29.29 1.78
C LEU A 30 -20.84 28.53 2.81
N VAL A 31 -21.34 28.38 4.04
CA VAL A 31 -20.68 27.57 5.09
C VAL A 31 -20.59 26.10 4.66
N MET A 32 -21.65 25.52 4.11
CA MET A 32 -21.64 24.15 3.60
C MET A 32 -20.59 23.97 2.49
N ALA A 33 -20.51 24.91 1.55
CA ALA A 33 -19.48 24.88 0.50
C ALA A 33 -18.06 24.99 1.10
N ALA A 34 -17.86 25.87 2.08
CA ALA A 34 -16.58 26.03 2.76
C ALA A 34 -16.17 24.75 3.51
N LEU A 35 -17.10 24.03 4.13
CA LEU A 35 -16.83 22.74 4.77
C LEU A 35 -16.38 21.69 3.75
N VAL A 36 -17.07 21.58 2.60
CA VAL A 36 -16.68 20.65 1.53
C VAL A 36 -15.27 20.97 1.02
N VAL A 37 -14.98 22.25 0.77
CA VAL A 37 -13.65 22.71 0.32
C VAL A 37 -12.58 22.41 1.39
N SER A 38 -12.88 22.65 2.68
CA SER A 38 -11.97 22.40 3.79
C SER A 38 -11.61 20.92 3.91
N VAL A 39 -12.60 20.02 3.82
CA VAL A 39 -12.36 18.57 3.86
C VAL A 39 -11.54 18.13 2.66
N TYR A 40 -11.87 18.64 1.46
CA TYR A 40 -11.12 18.34 0.25
C TYR A 40 -9.64 18.75 0.34
N LEU A 41 -9.36 19.98 0.81
CA LEU A 41 -8.00 20.46 1.04
C LEU A 41 -7.24 19.62 2.08
N PHE A 42 -7.92 19.22 3.16
CA PHE A 42 -7.32 18.43 4.23
C PHE A 42 -6.95 17.00 3.79
N VAL A 43 -7.80 16.37 2.97
CA VAL A 43 -7.51 15.05 2.40
C VAL A 43 -6.36 15.12 1.38
N SER A 44 -6.34 16.17 0.55
CA SER A 44 -5.29 16.38 -0.45
C SER A 44 -3.90 16.57 0.19
N SER A 45 -3.79 17.25 1.33
CA SER A 45 -2.49 17.51 1.96
C SER A 45 -1.84 16.26 2.56
N ARG A 46 -2.62 15.31 3.10
CA ARG A 46 -2.10 14.06 3.66
C ARG A 46 -1.53 13.13 2.60
N ALA A 47 -2.14 13.09 1.41
CA ALA A 47 -1.68 12.25 0.31
C ALA A 47 -0.33 12.72 -0.27
N VAL A 48 -0.06 14.02 -0.25
CA VAL A 48 1.18 14.59 -0.81
C VAL A 48 2.40 14.26 0.06
N VAL A 49 2.29 14.31 1.38
CA VAL A 49 3.44 14.08 2.28
C VAL A 49 3.89 12.62 2.25
N THR A 50 2.97 11.66 2.34
CA THR A 50 3.31 10.23 2.27
C THR A 50 3.79 9.83 0.87
N GLY A 51 3.26 10.44 -0.20
CA GLY A 51 3.64 10.13 -1.57
C GLY A 51 5.10 10.50 -1.90
N VAL A 52 5.59 11.63 -1.39
CA VAL A 52 6.98 12.08 -1.59
C VAL A 52 7.97 11.12 -0.93
N GLU A 53 7.69 10.69 0.30
CA GLU A 53 8.56 9.77 1.03
C GLU A 53 8.66 8.41 0.33
N ILE A 54 7.54 7.89 -0.19
CA ILE A 54 7.54 6.66 -1.02
C ILE A 54 8.40 6.85 -2.28
N GLN A 55 8.37 8.02 -2.90
CA GLN A 55 9.15 8.28 -4.10
C GLN A 55 10.65 8.37 -3.81
N ILE A 56 11.04 8.96 -2.68
CA ILE A 56 12.43 8.96 -2.21
C ILE A 56 12.90 7.54 -1.97
N MET A 57 12.16 6.75 -1.17
CA MET A 57 12.49 5.36 -0.88
C MET A 57 12.60 4.52 -2.17
N ARG A 58 11.75 4.78 -3.17
CA ARG A 58 11.82 4.09 -4.46
C ARG A 58 13.08 4.45 -5.24
N ASN A 59 13.48 5.71 -5.23
CA ASN A 59 14.73 6.13 -5.86
C ASN A 59 15.94 5.49 -5.17
N ASP A 60 15.94 5.44 -3.84
CA ASP A 60 16.99 4.76 -3.06
C ASP A 60 17.08 3.27 -3.42
N MET A 61 15.92 2.59 -3.55
CA MET A 61 15.89 1.18 -3.99
C MET A 61 16.49 0.99 -5.39
N VAL A 62 16.22 1.90 -6.33
CA VAL A 62 16.76 1.84 -7.68
C VAL A 62 18.28 2.05 -7.66
N GLU A 63 18.76 3.04 -6.89
CA GLU A 63 20.20 3.29 -6.73
C GLU A 63 20.92 2.08 -6.13
N MET A 64 20.39 1.50 -5.07
CA MET A 64 20.99 0.32 -4.43
C MET A 64 20.98 -0.89 -5.36
N ARG A 65 19.93 -1.07 -6.15
CA ARG A 65 19.87 -2.15 -7.14
C ARG A 65 20.95 -1.99 -8.19
N MET A 66 21.12 -0.80 -8.76
CA MET A 66 22.19 -0.55 -9.74
C MET A 66 23.57 -0.88 -9.15
N LYS A 67 23.84 -0.49 -7.89
CA LYS A 67 25.10 -0.84 -7.22
C LYS A 67 25.31 -2.35 -7.06
N ILE A 68 24.25 -3.09 -6.73
CA ILE A 68 24.32 -4.56 -6.61
C ILE A 68 24.70 -5.16 -7.96
N GLU A 69 24.01 -4.78 -9.04
CA GLU A 69 24.29 -5.31 -10.38
C GLU A 69 25.72 -4.97 -10.84
N ASP A 70 26.21 -3.76 -10.52
CA ASP A 70 27.59 -3.36 -10.80
C ASP A 70 28.59 -4.23 -10.03
N TYR A 71 28.34 -4.49 -8.75
CA TYR A 71 29.21 -5.36 -7.94
C TYR A 71 29.14 -6.82 -8.36
N GLU A 72 27.97 -7.34 -8.72
CA GLU A 72 27.82 -8.69 -9.25
C GLU A 72 28.58 -8.85 -10.57
N THR A 73 28.48 -7.86 -11.45
CA THR A 73 29.24 -7.82 -12.72
C THR A 73 30.75 -7.79 -12.46
N ALA A 74 31.20 -6.94 -11.54
CA ALA A 74 32.61 -6.85 -11.17
C ALA A 74 33.12 -8.16 -10.55
N LEU A 75 32.32 -8.77 -9.67
CA LEU A 75 32.65 -10.05 -9.06
C LEU A 75 32.75 -11.14 -10.12
N ALA A 76 31.75 -11.26 -11.00
CA ALA A 76 31.74 -12.24 -12.09
C ALA A 76 32.97 -12.10 -13.00
N TYR A 77 33.39 -10.87 -13.30
CA TYR A 77 34.63 -10.60 -14.04
C TYR A 77 35.87 -11.07 -13.26
N LEU A 78 35.99 -10.69 -11.99
CA LEU A 78 37.15 -11.06 -11.15
C LEU A 78 37.24 -12.55 -10.86
N THR A 79 36.11 -13.24 -10.80
CA THR A 79 36.01 -14.70 -10.62
C THR A 79 35.87 -15.45 -11.94
N SER A 80 36.06 -14.78 -13.08
CA SER A 80 36.10 -15.46 -14.37
C SER A 80 37.34 -16.34 -14.43
N GLU A 81 37.21 -17.50 -15.10
CA GLU A 81 38.31 -18.47 -15.24
C GLU A 81 39.56 -17.82 -15.83
N GLN A 82 39.39 -16.98 -16.86
CA GLN A 82 40.48 -16.23 -17.48
C GLN A 82 41.21 -15.32 -16.48
N VAL A 83 40.50 -14.47 -15.74
CA VAL A 83 41.12 -13.51 -14.81
C VAL A 83 41.76 -14.22 -13.61
N MET A 84 41.12 -15.28 -13.11
CA MET A 84 41.68 -16.07 -12.01
C MET A 84 42.93 -16.85 -12.45
N LYS A 85 42.92 -17.41 -13.66
CA LYS A 85 44.08 -18.10 -14.21
C LYS A 85 45.25 -17.16 -14.43
N GLU A 86 45.03 -16.01 -15.07
CA GLU A 86 46.07 -14.99 -15.24
C GLU A 86 46.66 -14.55 -13.89
N ARG A 87 45.80 -14.35 -12.89
CA ARG A 87 46.25 -14.05 -11.53
C ARG A 87 47.06 -15.20 -10.92
N ALA A 88 46.63 -16.43 -11.09
CA ALA A 88 47.34 -17.60 -10.57
C ALA A 88 48.72 -17.75 -11.23
N ASP A 89 48.78 -17.61 -12.55
CA ASP A 89 50.01 -17.64 -13.34
C ASP A 89 50.97 -16.52 -12.89
N SER A 90 50.45 -15.30 -12.66
CA SER A 90 51.25 -14.15 -12.17
C SER A 90 51.81 -14.35 -10.75
N MET A 91 51.16 -15.17 -9.93
CA MET A 91 51.60 -15.54 -8.59
C MET A 91 52.54 -16.75 -8.58
N GLY A 92 52.84 -17.34 -9.76
CA GLY A 92 53.69 -18.51 -9.89
C GLY A 92 53.02 -19.82 -9.50
N PHE A 93 51.68 -19.87 -9.50
CA PHE A 93 50.96 -21.14 -9.37
C PHE A 93 51.06 -21.91 -10.69
N GLU A 94 51.16 -23.23 -10.57
CA GLU A 94 51.14 -24.15 -11.72
C GLU A 94 49.97 -25.13 -11.58
N PRO A 95 49.43 -25.65 -12.69
CA PRO A 95 48.43 -26.71 -12.65
C PRO A 95 48.95 -27.93 -11.88
N VAL A 96 48.13 -28.47 -10.99
CA VAL A 96 48.53 -29.62 -10.16
C VAL A 96 48.70 -30.88 -11.02
N ASP A 97 49.80 -31.60 -10.83
CA ASP A 97 49.98 -32.93 -11.41
C ASP A 97 49.42 -34.00 -10.45
N THR A 98 48.94 -35.12 -11.00
CA THR A 98 48.36 -36.21 -10.20
C THR A 98 49.42 -36.87 -9.29
N GLY A 99 50.70 -36.81 -9.67
CA GLY A 99 51.80 -37.33 -8.87
C GLY A 99 52.22 -36.45 -7.68
N SER A 100 51.78 -35.18 -7.61
CA SER A 100 52.21 -34.20 -6.60
C SER A 100 51.17 -33.93 -5.50
N ILE A 101 50.09 -34.71 -5.44
CA ILE A 101 49.02 -34.50 -4.46
C ILE A 101 49.41 -35.14 -3.12
N LEU A 102 49.64 -34.29 -2.10
CA LEU A 102 49.85 -34.73 -0.72
C LEU A 102 48.56 -34.60 0.08
N TYR A 103 48.06 -35.73 0.61
CA TYR A 103 46.90 -35.74 1.49
C TYR A 103 47.32 -35.48 2.93
N LEU A 104 46.89 -34.34 3.49
CA LEU A 104 47.08 -34.01 4.89
C LEU A 104 45.81 -34.36 5.68
N GLN A 105 45.94 -35.20 6.71
CA GLN A 105 44.84 -35.40 7.65
C GLN A 105 44.73 -34.19 8.56
N VAL A 106 43.60 -33.49 8.49
CA VAL A 106 43.30 -32.36 9.38
C VAL A 106 42.54 -32.90 10.60
N PRO A 107 43.12 -32.83 11.82
CA PRO A 107 42.43 -33.28 13.02
C PRO A 107 41.08 -32.55 13.20
N GLY A 108 40.01 -33.30 13.41
CA GLY A 108 38.66 -32.75 13.57
C GLY A 108 37.90 -32.47 12.27
N TYR A 109 38.42 -32.89 11.11
CA TYR A 109 37.67 -32.82 9.86
C TYR A 109 36.42 -33.72 9.93
N VAL A 110 35.26 -33.09 9.83
CA VAL A 110 33.97 -33.79 9.69
C VAL A 110 33.61 -33.78 8.22
N GLU A 111 33.41 -34.97 7.63
CA GLU A 111 32.98 -35.08 6.24
C GLU A 111 31.73 -34.24 5.98
N ARG A 112 31.74 -33.50 4.86
CA ARG A 112 30.64 -32.65 4.45
C ARG A 112 29.47 -33.52 4.03
N LYS A 113 28.57 -33.84 4.97
CA LYS A 113 27.32 -34.55 4.67
C LYS A 113 26.50 -33.69 3.69
N PRO A 114 26.03 -34.23 2.57
CA PRO A 114 25.15 -33.49 1.68
C PRO A 114 23.93 -33.04 2.49
N ALA A 115 23.66 -31.73 2.46
CA ALA A 115 22.48 -31.19 3.12
C ALA A 115 21.25 -31.68 2.34
N VAL A 116 20.48 -32.58 2.95
CA VAL A 116 19.17 -32.98 2.43
C VAL A 116 18.21 -31.83 2.75
N LEU A 117 18.17 -30.84 1.86
CA LEU A 117 17.41 -29.60 2.04
C LEU A 117 15.90 -29.77 1.87
N ALA A 118 15.44 -30.94 1.43
CA ALA A 118 14.03 -31.26 1.28
C ALA A 118 13.73 -32.69 1.76
N PRO A 119 12.68 -32.90 2.57
CA PRO A 119 12.09 -34.22 2.75
C PRO A 119 11.70 -34.83 1.40
N PRO A 120 11.74 -36.17 1.24
CA PRO A 120 11.18 -36.83 0.07
C PRO A 120 9.75 -36.35 -0.17
N PRO A 121 9.30 -36.12 -1.42
CA PRO A 121 7.95 -35.67 -1.70
C PRO A 121 6.94 -36.68 -1.14
N SER A 122 6.38 -36.37 0.02
CA SER A 122 5.20 -37.06 0.54
C SER A 122 4.02 -36.64 -0.33
N PRO A 123 3.09 -37.54 -0.70
CA PRO A 123 1.80 -37.15 -1.27
C PRO A 123 1.00 -36.37 -0.22
N GLY A 124 1.39 -35.12 0.01
CA GLY A 124 0.65 -34.18 0.82
C GLY A 124 -0.56 -33.76 0.01
N THR A 125 -1.74 -34.19 0.46
CA THR A 125 -3.01 -33.59 0.06
C THR A 125 -2.86 -32.08 0.19
N SER A 126 -2.69 -31.39 -0.94
CA SER A 126 -2.76 -29.94 -1.00
C SER A 126 -4.19 -29.56 -0.65
N ARG A 127 -4.47 -29.38 0.64
CA ARG A 127 -5.69 -28.73 1.06
C ARG A 127 -5.51 -27.28 0.66
N ALA A 128 -6.07 -26.92 -0.49
CA ALA A 128 -6.17 -25.53 -0.90
C ALA A 128 -6.68 -24.72 0.29
N PRO A 129 -6.06 -23.57 0.63
CA PRO A 129 -6.58 -22.71 1.67
C PRO A 129 -8.02 -22.36 1.28
N THR A 130 -8.98 -22.90 2.02
CA THR A 130 -10.38 -22.50 1.89
C THR A 130 -10.45 -21.08 2.41
N LEU A 131 -10.42 -20.11 1.50
CA LEU A 131 -10.76 -18.72 1.80
C LEU A 131 -12.11 -18.72 2.53
N SER A 132 -12.22 -18.01 3.65
CA SER A 132 -13.49 -17.89 4.34
C SER A 132 -14.48 -17.14 3.45
N ALA A 133 -15.77 -17.45 3.57
CA ALA A 133 -16.81 -16.94 2.68
C ALA A 133 -16.83 -15.40 2.63
N GLU A 134 -16.45 -14.74 3.73
CA GLU A 134 -16.37 -13.28 3.83
C GLU A 134 -15.36 -12.66 2.85
N TYR A 135 -14.32 -13.39 2.41
CA TYR A 135 -13.34 -12.91 1.41
C TYR A 135 -13.70 -13.28 -0.03
N SER A 136 -14.72 -14.12 -0.22
CA SER A 136 -15.28 -14.44 -1.55
C SER A 136 -16.50 -13.60 -1.91
N GLU A 137 -16.99 -12.79 -0.96
CA GLU A 137 -18.13 -11.92 -1.18
C GLU A 137 -17.75 -10.70 -2.04
N SER A 138 -18.58 -10.39 -3.02
CA SER A 138 -18.40 -9.18 -3.84
C SER A 138 -18.69 -7.95 -2.99
N LEU A 139 -17.81 -6.96 -3.04
CA LEU A 139 -18.02 -5.64 -2.40
C LEU A 139 -19.36 -5.00 -2.78
N VAL A 140 -19.87 -5.29 -3.98
CA VAL A 140 -21.16 -4.78 -4.45
C VAL A 140 -22.33 -5.48 -3.76
N GLU A 141 -22.17 -6.75 -3.40
CA GLU A 141 -23.20 -7.54 -2.72
C GLU A 141 -23.34 -7.09 -1.26
N TRP A 142 -22.21 -7.03 -0.55
CA TRP A 142 -22.15 -6.48 0.81
C TRP A 142 -22.75 -5.06 0.90
N LEU A 143 -22.45 -4.21 -0.10
CA LEU A 143 -22.96 -2.84 -0.14
C LEU A 143 -24.48 -2.78 -0.28
N ARG A 144 -25.07 -3.71 -1.06
CA ARG A 144 -26.53 -3.80 -1.21
C ARG A 144 -27.19 -4.22 0.10
N GLU A 145 -26.68 -5.28 0.72
CA GLU A 145 -27.28 -5.82 1.94
C GLU A 145 -27.19 -4.83 3.11
N ASN A 146 -26.04 -4.17 3.29
CA ASN A 146 -25.80 -3.37 4.49
C ASN A 146 -26.28 -1.90 4.37
N ILE A 147 -26.39 -1.36 3.15
CA ILE A 147 -26.76 0.06 2.93
C ILE A 147 -28.14 0.23 2.28
N LEU A 148 -28.52 -0.64 1.33
CA LEU A 148 -29.75 -0.45 0.55
C LEU A 148 -30.95 -1.19 1.15
N THR A 149 -30.71 -2.26 1.90
CA THR A 149 -31.73 -2.94 2.70
C THR A 149 -31.38 -2.83 4.18
N PRO A 150 -31.74 -1.73 4.86
CA PRO A 150 -31.78 -1.75 6.32
C PRO A 150 -32.87 -2.73 6.72
N SER A 151 -32.54 -4.03 6.82
CA SER A 151 -33.37 -5.04 7.43
C SER A 151 -33.67 -4.55 8.84
N GLY A 152 -34.95 -4.25 9.04
CA GLY A 152 -35.44 -3.48 10.16
C GLY A 152 -34.90 -4.01 11.49
N PHE A 153 -34.30 -3.09 12.23
CA PHE A 153 -34.18 -3.15 13.67
C PHE A 153 -35.58 -3.18 14.29
N LEU A 154 -36.26 -4.32 14.19
CA LEU A 154 -37.42 -4.63 15.02
C LEU A 154 -36.94 -5.51 16.15
N ILE A 155 -36.66 -4.83 17.25
CA ILE A 155 -36.66 -5.37 18.60
C ILE A 155 -38.00 -6.10 18.80
N GLU A 156 -37.98 -7.43 18.83
CA GLU A 156 -39.07 -8.21 19.41
C GLU A 156 -38.72 -8.46 20.88
N VAL A 157 -39.30 -7.62 21.75
CA VAL A 157 -39.41 -7.87 23.19
C VAL A 157 -40.48 -8.95 23.37
N GLY A 158 -40.13 -10.03 24.07
CA GLY A 158 -41.00 -11.18 24.29
C GLY A 158 -42.25 -10.90 25.11
N PRO A 159 -43.11 -11.92 25.23
CA PRO A 159 -43.65 -12.35 26.51
C PRO A 159 -42.96 -13.60 27.05
#